data_AF-A0A0N4UY06-F1
#
_entry.id   AF-A0A0N4UY06-F1
#
_cell.length_a   1.000
_cell.length_b   1.000
_cell.length_c   1.000
_cell.angle_alpha   90.00
_cell.angle_beta   90.00
_cell.angle_gamma   90.00
#
_symmetry.space_group_name_H-M   'P 1'
#
loop_
_entity.id
_entity.type
_entity.pdbx_description
1 polymer ?
#
loop_
_entity_poly.entity_id
_entity_poly.type
_entity_poly.pdbx_seq_one_letter_code
_entity_poly.pdbx_strand_id
1 'polypeptide(L)'
;MHFSNPVQILLLYSMLAFVSYIESHEFRDEAPFLHVLPVITLAALTLPLTMEKKPKLCTAASFLALAEGHYIQIVSRRGAEWSCVLIAISHLFYLASFVSYVRKIWYQICVPIIICYFSLIYHCFGDIYWSFPMLTVLNALQIAIICGSLIAAASLWRWNSATGASQADLVRFIGLLLCFGCSSLVIISRFGVRIDKFSFTTKTLSYIAQGLLFLANERAF
;
A
#
# COMPACT_ATOMS: atom_id res chain seq x y z
N MET A 1 24.37 14.01 0.86
CA MET A 1 23.63 14.38 2.08
C MET A 1 23.33 13.09 2.85
N HIS A 2 23.82 12.95 4.08
CA HIS A 2 23.53 11.78 4.91
C HIS A 2 22.16 12.02 5.57
N PHE A 3 21.09 11.52 4.97
CA PHE A 3 19.75 11.59 5.59
C PHE A 3 19.67 10.53 6.68
N SER A 4 20.03 10.91 7.90
CA SER A 4 19.97 10.00 9.06
C SER A 4 18.70 10.19 9.90
N ASN A 5 17.89 11.22 9.62
CA ASN A 5 16.68 11.52 10.39
C ASN A 5 15.40 11.14 9.61
N PRO A 6 14.53 10.25 10.15
CA PRO A 6 13.26 9.86 9.54
C PRO A 6 12.34 11.04 9.22
N VAL A 7 12.39 12.10 10.02
CA VAL A 7 11.60 13.33 9.79
C VAL A 7 12.03 14.03 8.50
N GLN A 8 13.34 14.06 8.22
CA GLN A 8 13.86 14.64 6.98
C GLN A 8 13.45 13.82 5.76
N ILE A 9 13.41 12.49 5.89
CA ILE A 9 12.96 11.58 4.83
C ILE A 9 11.47 11.81 4.53
N LEU A 10 10.63 11.89 5.57
CA LEU A 10 9.20 12.17 5.41
C LEU A 10 8.93 13.57 4.85
N LEU A 11 9.74 14.56 5.23
CA LEU A 11 9.64 15.92 4.69
C LEU A 11 9.99 15.94 3.19
N LEU A 12 11.09 15.30 2.79
CA LEU A 12 11.48 15.17 1.39
C LEU A 12 10.41 14.41 0.59
N TYR A 13 9.90 13.30 1.13
CA TYR A 13 8.81 12.55 0.54
C TYR A 13 7.55 13.42 0.34
N SER A 14 7.16 14.18 1.36
CA SER A 14 5.99 15.07 1.31
C SER A 14 6.19 16.20 0.30
N MET A 15 7.40 16.76 0.21
CA MET A 15 7.75 17.75 -0.80
C MET A 15 7.63 17.17 -2.22
N LEU A 16 8.14 15.96 -2.46
CA LEU A 16 8.01 15.31 -3.76
C LEU A 16 6.56 14.98 -4.11
N ALA A 17 5.76 14.54 -3.13
CA ALA A 17 4.33 14.31 -3.32
C ALA A 17 3.59 15.62 -3.64
N PHE A 18 3.98 16.73 -3.01
CA PHE A 18 3.42 18.06 -3.28
C PHE A 18 3.82 18.59 -4.67
N VAL A 19 5.07 18.39 -5.09
CA VAL A 19 5.50 18.69 -6.47
C VAL A 19 4.69 17.86 -7.46
N SER A 20 4.52 16.56 -7.19
CA SER A 20 3.67 15.70 -8.01
C SER A 20 2.23 16.25 -8.12
N TYR A 21 1.66 16.73 -7.02
CA TYR A 21 0.33 17.34 -7.00
C TYR A 21 0.22 18.61 -7.88
N ILE A 22 1.19 19.52 -7.78
CA ILE A 22 1.19 20.77 -8.55
C ILE A 22 1.31 20.48 -10.05
N GLU A 23 2.33 19.73 -10.43
CA GLU A 23 2.71 19.49 -11.83
C GLU A 23 1.69 18.58 -12.55
N SER A 24 0.97 17.73 -11.83
CA SER A 24 -0.11 16.92 -12.39
C SER A 24 -1.47 17.64 -12.41
N HIS A 25 -1.48 18.97 -12.22
CA HIS A 25 -2.70 19.78 -12.15
C HIS A 25 -3.74 19.17 -11.20
N GLU A 26 -3.38 19.01 -9.92
CA GLU A 26 -4.22 18.38 -8.90
C GLU A 26 -4.47 16.88 -9.13
N PHE A 27 -3.47 16.18 -9.68
CA PHE A 27 -3.56 14.78 -10.09
C PHE A 27 -4.56 14.47 -11.20
N ARG A 28 -4.96 15.48 -11.97
CA ARG A 28 -5.80 15.33 -13.17
C ARG A 28 -4.99 14.80 -14.34
N ASP A 29 -3.76 15.24 -14.48
CA ASP A 29 -2.89 14.83 -15.56
C ASP A 29 -2.03 13.63 -15.17
N GLU A 30 -1.92 12.69 -16.10
CA GLU A 30 -1.13 11.48 -15.93
C GLU A 30 0.34 11.79 -16.22
N ALA A 31 1.10 12.12 -15.17
CA ALA A 31 2.55 12.26 -15.19
C ALA A 31 3.19 11.03 -14.51
N PRO A 32 3.47 9.93 -15.24
CA PRO A 32 3.72 8.62 -14.64
C PRO A 32 4.96 8.60 -13.74
N PHE A 33 6.07 9.18 -14.23
CA PHE A 33 7.32 9.22 -13.49
C PHE A 33 7.21 10.09 -12.23
N LEU A 34 6.59 11.27 -12.36
CA LEU A 34 6.44 12.19 -11.26
C LEU A 34 5.53 11.63 -10.16
N HIS A 35 4.56 10.79 -10.52
CA HIS A 35 3.68 10.13 -9.57
C HIS A 35 4.42 9.09 -8.70
N VAL A 36 5.37 8.36 -9.27
CA VAL A 36 6.05 7.25 -8.57
C VAL A 36 7.33 7.70 -7.85
N LEU A 37 7.87 8.87 -8.20
CA LEU A 37 9.11 9.42 -7.64
C LEU A 37 9.13 9.53 -6.10
N PRO A 38 8.04 9.95 -5.41
CA PRO A 38 8.03 9.95 -3.94
C PRO A 38 8.25 8.55 -3.36
N VAL A 39 7.64 7.52 -3.95
CA VAL A 39 7.71 6.13 -3.50
C VAL A 39 9.10 5.54 -3.73
N ILE A 40 9.71 5.81 -4.89
CA ILE A 40 11.09 5.44 -5.19
C ILE A 40 12.05 6.07 -4.17
N THR A 41 11.79 7.32 -3.81
CA THR A 41 12.59 8.04 -2.81
C THR A 41 12.49 7.39 -1.44
N LEU A 42 11.29 6.99 -1.01
CA LEU A 42 11.13 6.20 0.23
C LEU A 42 11.92 4.89 0.17
N ALA A 43 11.87 4.16 -0.95
CA ALA A 43 12.62 2.92 -1.11
C ALA A 43 14.14 3.12 -0.96
N ALA A 44 14.69 4.11 -1.68
CA ALA A 44 16.11 4.43 -1.65
C ALA A 44 16.57 4.87 -0.26
N LEU A 45 15.76 5.70 0.42
CA LEU A 45 16.06 6.21 1.76
C LEU A 45 15.80 5.20 2.88
N THR A 46 15.13 4.09 2.60
CA THR A 46 14.98 2.98 3.55
C THR A 46 16.30 2.20 3.73
N LEU A 47 17.09 2.03 2.67
CA LEU A 47 18.34 1.25 2.69
C LEU A 47 19.43 1.78 3.64
N PRO A 48 19.67 3.10 3.77
CA PRO A 48 20.69 3.62 4.71
C PRO A 48 20.24 3.66 6.18
N LEU A 49 18.96 3.39 6.50
CA LEU A 49 18.47 3.44 7.89
C LEU A 49 19.05 2.33 8.76
N THR A 50 19.08 2.55 10.07
CA THR A 50 19.57 1.59 11.08
C THR A 50 18.48 0.58 11.50
N MET A 51 17.80 -0.03 10.54
CA MET A 51 16.81 -1.09 10.80
C MET A 51 17.42 -2.50 10.73
N GLU A 52 16.75 -3.49 11.30
CA GLU A 52 17.07 -4.92 11.06
C GLU A 52 17.09 -5.28 9.55
N LYS A 53 18.01 -6.17 9.14
CA LYS A 53 18.28 -6.45 7.71
C LYS A 53 17.05 -6.94 6.94
N LYS A 54 16.29 -7.88 7.50
CA LYS A 54 15.11 -8.46 6.86
C LYS A 54 13.99 -7.43 6.63
N PRO A 55 13.44 -6.75 7.67
CA PRO A 55 12.38 -5.77 7.45
C PRO A 55 12.83 -4.61 6.56
N LYS A 56 14.10 -4.20 6.62
CA LYS A 56 14.66 -3.16 5.75
C LYS A 56 14.58 -3.52 4.27
N LEU A 57 15.12 -4.68 3.89
CA LEU A 57 15.11 -5.13 2.49
C LEU A 57 13.69 -5.38 1.99
N CYS A 58 12.84 -6.01 2.81
CA CYS A 58 11.44 -6.23 2.48
C CYS A 58 10.66 -4.91 2.28
N THR A 59 10.90 -3.90 3.13
CA THR A 59 10.24 -2.59 3.01
C THR A 59 10.69 -1.85 1.75
N ALA A 60 12.00 -1.81 1.48
CA ALA A 60 12.53 -1.18 0.27
C ALA A 60 12.03 -1.88 -1.01
N ALA A 61 12.05 -3.23 -1.04
CA ALA A 61 11.53 -4.02 -2.15
C ALA A 61 10.03 -3.80 -2.36
N SER A 62 9.25 -3.71 -1.28
CA SER A 62 7.84 -3.37 -1.32
C SER A 62 7.61 -2.02 -2.03
N PHE A 63 8.33 -0.97 -1.64
CA PHE A 63 8.15 0.35 -2.25
C PHE A 63 8.60 0.41 -3.71
N LEU A 64 9.68 -0.29 -4.09
CA LEU A 64 10.09 -0.38 -5.50
C LEU A 64 9.05 -1.11 -6.36
N ALA A 65 8.58 -2.28 -5.92
CA ALA A 65 7.56 -3.02 -6.64
C ALA A 65 6.24 -2.23 -6.76
N LEU A 66 5.89 -1.45 -5.73
CA LEU A 66 4.72 -0.57 -5.75
C LEU A 66 4.88 0.55 -6.78
N ALA A 67 6.04 1.20 -6.78
CA ALA A 67 6.36 2.27 -7.72
C ALA A 67 6.32 1.77 -9.17
N GLU A 68 6.93 0.63 -9.45
CA GLU A 68 6.90 0.01 -10.78
C GLU A 68 5.48 -0.40 -11.20
N GLY A 69 4.73 -1.02 -10.27
CA GLY A 69 3.35 -1.41 -10.49
C GLY A 69 2.47 -0.21 -10.86
N HIS A 70 2.58 0.91 -10.14
CA HIS A 70 1.85 2.15 -10.46
C HIS A 70 2.33 2.81 -11.75
N TYR A 71 3.64 2.78 -12.04
CA TYR A 71 4.17 3.33 -13.29
C TYR A 71 3.57 2.62 -14.50
N ILE A 72 3.58 1.28 -14.50
CA ILE A 72 2.98 0.47 -15.58
C ILE A 72 1.47 0.72 -15.69
N GLN A 73 0.79 0.89 -14.56
CA GLN A 73 -0.65 1.17 -14.51
C GLN A 73 -1.03 2.43 -15.28
N ILE A 74 -0.19 3.47 -15.23
CA ILE A 74 -0.41 4.76 -15.88
C ILE A 74 0.06 4.70 -17.34
N VAL A 75 1.25 4.15 -17.61
CA VAL A 75 1.85 4.17 -18.95
C VAL A 75 1.17 3.19 -19.90
N SER A 76 0.72 2.02 -19.42
CA SER A 76 0.23 0.95 -20.28
C SER A 76 -1.12 0.42 -19.85
N ARG A 77 -2.15 0.71 -20.65
CA ARG A 77 -3.49 0.11 -20.48
C ARG A 77 -3.50 -1.41 -20.63
N ARG A 78 -2.59 -1.96 -21.46
CA ARG A 78 -2.44 -3.42 -21.65
C ARG A 78 -1.63 -4.08 -20.54
N GLY A 79 -0.92 -3.30 -19.73
CA GLY A 79 -0.12 -3.78 -18.60
C GLY A 79 -0.89 -3.92 -17.28
N ALA A 80 -2.23 -3.88 -17.30
CA ALA A 80 -3.05 -3.88 -16.09
C ALA A 80 -2.83 -5.15 -15.22
N GLU A 81 -2.66 -6.32 -15.85
CA GLU A 81 -2.37 -7.57 -15.16
C GLU A 81 -0.99 -7.54 -14.49
N TRP A 82 0.04 -7.11 -15.24
CA TRP A 82 1.40 -6.96 -14.73
C TRP A 82 1.50 -5.95 -13.58
N SER A 83 0.82 -4.82 -13.73
CA SER A 83 0.69 -3.82 -12.65
C SER A 83 0.09 -4.44 -11.40
N CYS A 84 -1.00 -5.21 -11.53
CA CYS A 84 -1.66 -5.86 -10.41
C CYS A 84 -0.74 -6.90 -9.72
N VAL A 85 0.00 -7.68 -10.50
CA VAL A 85 0.99 -8.63 -9.98
C VAL A 85 2.07 -7.92 -9.16
N LEU A 86 2.65 -6.83 -9.70
CA LEU A 86 3.68 -6.07 -9.00
C LEU A 86 3.16 -5.42 -7.70
N ILE A 87 1.94 -4.88 -7.72
CA ILE A 87 1.31 -4.31 -6.52
C ILE A 87 1.02 -5.41 -5.49
N ALA A 88 0.57 -6.61 -5.92
CA ALA A 88 0.39 -7.74 -5.01
C ALA A 88 1.72 -8.21 -4.40
N ILE A 89 2.77 -8.32 -5.21
CA ILE A 89 4.14 -8.65 -4.75
C ILE A 89 4.65 -7.60 -3.76
N SER A 90 4.39 -6.32 -4.02
CA SER A 90 4.73 -5.24 -3.09
C SER A 90 4.12 -5.49 -1.71
N HIS A 91 2.80 -5.74 -1.65
CA HIS A 91 2.13 -6.01 -0.38
C HIS A 91 2.61 -7.31 0.29
N LEU A 92 3.01 -8.34 -0.48
CA LEU A 92 3.63 -9.55 0.07
C LEU A 92 4.98 -9.25 0.71
N PHE A 93 5.83 -8.44 0.06
CA PHE A 93 7.09 -8.00 0.66
C PHE A 93 6.85 -7.18 1.93
N TYR A 94 5.87 -6.28 1.92
CA TYR A 94 5.52 -5.53 3.12
C TYR A 94 5.05 -6.45 4.25
N LEU A 95 4.17 -7.42 3.97
CA LEU A 95 3.72 -8.41 4.95
C LEU A 95 4.90 -9.22 5.51
N ALA A 96 5.79 -9.69 4.63
CA ALA A 96 6.97 -10.45 5.01
C ALA A 96 7.93 -9.67 5.93
N SER A 97 7.86 -8.33 5.93
CA SER A 97 8.67 -7.47 6.80
C SER A 97 8.31 -7.62 8.27
N PHE A 98 7.04 -7.92 8.61
CA PHE A 98 6.57 -7.90 10.00
C PHE A 98 5.75 -9.13 10.44
N VAL A 99 5.34 -10.02 9.51
CA VAL A 99 4.48 -11.17 9.84
C VAL A 99 5.11 -12.11 10.87
N SER A 100 6.44 -12.25 10.86
CA SER A 100 7.16 -13.11 11.83
C SER A 100 7.06 -12.63 13.28
N TYR A 101 6.65 -11.38 13.52
CA TYR A 101 6.46 -10.84 14.86
C TYR A 101 5.02 -11.03 15.38
N VAL A 102 4.09 -11.51 14.54
CA VAL A 102 2.70 -11.79 14.91
C VAL A 102 2.64 -13.07 15.73
N ARG A 103 2.27 -12.97 17.01
CA ARG A 103 2.16 -14.15 17.90
C ARG A 103 0.76 -14.76 17.94
N LYS A 104 -0.28 -13.93 17.86
CA LYS A 104 -1.68 -14.33 17.99
C LYS A 104 -2.54 -13.51 17.02
N ILE A 105 -3.60 -14.10 16.47
CA ILE A 105 -4.49 -13.48 15.48
C ILE A 105 -5.79 -13.01 16.12
N TRP A 106 -6.22 -11.77 15.81
CA TRP A 106 -7.39 -11.11 16.37
C TRP A 106 -8.65 -11.46 15.61
N TYR A 107 -9.21 -12.63 15.93
CA TYR A 107 -10.40 -13.15 15.26
C TYR A 107 -11.57 -12.15 15.17
N GLN A 108 -11.74 -11.26 16.17
CA GLN A 108 -12.80 -10.25 16.14
C GLN A 108 -12.62 -9.22 15.02
N ILE A 109 -11.39 -8.86 14.63
CA ILE A 109 -11.15 -7.98 13.48
C ILE A 109 -11.14 -8.75 12.15
N CYS A 110 -10.83 -10.05 12.18
CA CYS A 110 -10.89 -10.89 10.98
C CYS A 110 -12.29 -10.93 10.37
N VAL A 111 -13.33 -11.12 11.20
CA VAL A 111 -14.72 -11.24 10.74
C VAL A 111 -15.16 -10.03 9.91
N PRO A 112 -15.10 -8.77 10.39
CA PRO A 112 -15.52 -7.62 9.60
C PRO A 112 -14.64 -7.41 8.35
N ILE A 113 -13.33 -7.66 8.41
CA ILE A 113 -12.45 -7.52 7.24
C ILE A 113 -12.81 -8.54 6.15
N ILE A 114 -13.10 -9.79 6.53
CA ILE A 114 -13.51 -10.86 5.61
C ILE A 114 -14.88 -10.53 4.99
N ILE A 115 -15.84 -10.04 5.78
CA ILE A 115 -17.14 -9.61 5.26
C ILE A 115 -16.97 -8.47 4.24
N CYS A 116 -16.16 -7.46 4.56
CA CYS A 116 -15.86 -6.36 3.63
C CYS A 116 -15.20 -6.86 2.35
N TYR A 117 -14.25 -7.80 2.45
CA TYR A 117 -13.59 -8.43 1.31
C TYR A 117 -14.62 -9.12 0.40
N PHE A 118 -15.41 -10.06 0.92
CA PHE A 118 -16.38 -10.78 0.09
C PHE A 118 -17.45 -9.85 -0.49
N SER A 119 -17.89 -8.83 0.26
CA SER A 119 -18.84 -7.83 -0.23
C SER A 119 -18.25 -7.03 -1.41
N LEU A 120 -16.98 -6.62 -1.32
CA LEU A 120 -16.29 -5.90 -2.38
C LEU A 120 -16.15 -6.76 -3.65
N ILE A 121 -15.69 -8.01 -3.49
CA ILE A 121 -15.53 -8.97 -4.59
C ILE A 121 -16.86 -9.26 -5.26
N TYR A 122 -17.90 -9.56 -4.48
CA TYR A 122 -19.23 -9.84 -5.00
C TYR A 122 -19.78 -8.65 -5.80
N HIS A 123 -19.71 -7.44 -5.24
CA HIS A 123 -20.29 -6.25 -5.87
C HIS A 123 -19.50 -5.77 -7.10
N CYS A 124 -18.18 -5.86 -7.08
CA CYS A 124 -17.35 -5.34 -8.18
C CYS A 124 -17.11 -6.37 -9.29
N PHE A 125 -17.14 -7.67 -8.97
CA PHE A 125 -16.69 -8.71 -9.90
C PHE A 125 -17.76 -9.73 -10.29
N GLY A 126 -18.91 -9.78 -9.60
CA GLY A 126 -19.96 -10.77 -9.85
C GLY A 126 -20.35 -10.88 -11.34
N ASP A 127 -20.56 -9.74 -11.99
CA ASP A 127 -20.99 -9.70 -13.40
C ASP A 127 -19.82 -9.73 -14.40
N ILE A 128 -18.62 -9.33 -13.96
CA ILE A 128 -17.46 -9.10 -14.84
C ILE A 128 -16.54 -10.33 -14.91
N TYR A 129 -16.64 -11.24 -13.95
CA TYR A 129 -15.77 -12.41 -13.81
C TYR A 129 -15.62 -13.22 -15.11
N TRP A 130 -16.71 -13.42 -15.84
CA TRP A 130 -16.70 -14.18 -17.09
C TRP A 130 -16.00 -13.46 -18.24
N SER A 131 -15.97 -12.13 -18.22
CA SER A 131 -15.36 -11.31 -19.28
C SER A 131 -13.85 -11.17 -19.10
N PHE A 132 -13.37 -10.98 -17.87
CA PHE A 132 -11.96 -10.73 -17.56
C PHE A 132 -11.46 -11.53 -16.35
N PRO A 133 -11.49 -12.88 -16.41
CA PRO A 133 -11.28 -13.73 -15.23
C PRO A 133 -9.90 -13.55 -14.60
N MET A 134 -8.85 -13.42 -15.41
CA MET A 134 -7.47 -13.30 -14.90
C MET A 134 -7.28 -12.01 -14.10
N LEU A 135 -7.69 -10.87 -14.67
CA LEU A 135 -7.58 -9.58 -14.01
C LEU A 135 -8.40 -9.52 -12.73
N THR A 136 -9.60 -10.08 -12.75
CA THR A 136 -10.47 -10.19 -11.57
C THR A 136 -9.83 -11.02 -10.46
N VAL A 137 -9.27 -12.19 -10.78
CA VAL A 137 -8.58 -13.05 -9.80
C VAL A 137 -7.35 -12.35 -9.23
N LEU A 138 -6.55 -11.67 -10.06
CA LEU A 138 -5.38 -10.92 -9.61
C LEU A 138 -5.75 -9.79 -8.65
N ASN A 139 -6.79 -8.99 -8.97
CA ASN A 139 -7.24 -7.92 -8.07
C ASN A 139 -7.84 -8.49 -6.78
N ALA A 140 -8.58 -9.60 -6.85
CA ALA A 140 -9.10 -10.28 -5.66
C ALA A 140 -7.96 -10.76 -4.75
N LEU A 141 -6.94 -11.39 -5.33
CA LEU A 141 -5.75 -11.83 -4.60
C LEU A 141 -4.99 -10.65 -3.98
N GLN A 142 -4.83 -9.56 -4.72
CA GLN A 142 -4.20 -8.34 -4.22
C GLN A 142 -4.94 -7.82 -2.97
N ILE A 143 -6.27 -7.69 -3.02
CA ILE A 143 -7.05 -7.25 -1.86
C ILE A 143 -6.94 -8.27 -0.71
N ALA A 144 -6.97 -9.56 -0.99
CA ALA A 144 -6.83 -10.60 0.03
C ALA A 144 -5.48 -10.49 0.78
N ILE A 145 -4.39 -10.19 0.08
CA ILE A 145 -3.07 -9.94 0.68
C ILE A 145 -3.10 -8.69 1.59
N ILE A 146 -3.76 -7.61 1.13
CA ILE A 146 -3.93 -6.40 1.95
C ILE A 146 -4.77 -6.69 3.19
N CYS A 147 -5.87 -7.45 3.07
CA CYS A 147 -6.69 -7.90 4.20
C CYS A 147 -5.88 -8.73 5.19
N GLY A 148 -5.08 -9.69 4.72
CA GLY A 148 -4.18 -10.49 5.56
C GLY A 148 -3.16 -9.60 6.29
N SER A 149 -2.61 -8.61 5.59
CA SER A 149 -1.68 -7.63 6.17
C SER A 149 -2.35 -6.78 7.24
N LEU A 150 -3.58 -6.31 6.97
CA LEU A 150 -4.37 -5.50 7.90
C LEU A 150 -4.71 -6.29 9.17
N ILE A 151 -5.13 -7.55 9.03
CA ILE A 151 -5.38 -8.46 10.15
C ILE A 151 -4.11 -8.69 10.96
N ALA A 152 -2.98 -8.93 10.30
CA ALA A 152 -1.70 -9.13 10.96
C ALA A 152 -1.26 -7.88 11.74
N ALA A 153 -1.37 -6.70 11.16
CA ALA A 153 -1.03 -5.44 11.82
C ALA A 153 -1.97 -5.09 12.98
N ALA A 154 -3.29 -5.30 12.81
CA ALA A 154 -4.26 -5.14 13.90
C ALA A 154 -3.96 -6.08 15.07
N SER A 155 -3.54 -7.30 14.76
CA SER A 155 -3.17 -8.31 15.75
C SER A 155 -1.90 -7.91 16.51
N LEU A 156 -0.87 -7.41 15.80
CA LEU A 156 0.33 -6.85 16.45
C LEU A 156 -0.01 -5.71 17.41
N TRP A 157 -0.83 -4.76 16.95
CA TRP A 157 -1.24 -3.63 17.76
C TRP A 157 -2.02 -4.09 19.02
N ARG A 158 -2.92 -5.07 18.90
CA ARG A 158 -3.75 -5.53 20.02
C ARG A 158 -2.98 -6.26 21.11
N TRP A 159 -2.01 -7.10 20.75
CA TRP A 159 -1.27 -7.93 21.72
C TRP A 159 0.15 -7.46 22.01
N ASN A 160 0.50 -6.27 21.52
CA ASN A 160 1.85 -5.73 21.44
C ASN A 160 2.80 -6.61 20.63
N SER A 161 3.56 -5.98 19.74
CA SER A 161 4.71 -6.62 19.11
C SER A 161 5.73 -7.06 20.16
N ALA A 162 6.51 -8.08 19.84
CA ALA A 162 7.64 -8.52 20.65
C ALA A 162 8.67 -7.40 20.92
N THR A 163 8.65 -6.34 20.11
CA THR A 163 9.55 -5.18 20.20
C THR A 163 9.04 -4.07 21.15
N GLY A 164 7.80 -4.16 21.65
CA GLY A 164 7.23 -3.18 22.57
C GLY A 164 6.83 -1.84 21.92
N ALA A 165 6.87 -1.74 20.59
CA ALA A 165 6.65 -0.51 19.83
C ALA A 165 5.16 -0.28 19.46
N SER A 166 4.28 -0.23 20.47
CA SER A 166 2.81 -0.15 20.28
C SER A 166 2.36 1.00 19.35
N GLN A 167 3.02 2.16 19.43
CA GLN A 167 2.73 3.30 18.55
C GLN A 167 3.07 3.00 17.08
N ALA A 168 4.18 2.31 16.81
CA ALA A 168 4.57 1.93 15.46
C ALA A 168 3.59 0.90 14.86
N ASP A 169 3.12 -0.04 15.68
CA ASP A 169 2.11 -1.02 15.27
C ASP A 169 0.76 -0.37 14.94
N LEU A 170 0.33 0.64 15.72
CA LEU A 170 -0.86 1.43 15.41
C LEU A 170 -0.70 2.21 14.10
N VAL A 171 0.44 2.86 13.88
CA VAL A 171 0.74 3.57 12.64
C VAL A 171 0.71 2.61 11.44
N ARG A 172 1.23 1.39 11.60
CA ARG A 172 1.16 0.33 10.58
C ARG A 172 -0.28 -0.03 10.25
N PHE A 173 -1.09 -0.26 11.29
CA PHE A 173 -2.50 -0.62 11.14
C PHE A 173 -3.28 0.47 10.40
N ILE A 174 -3.10 1.74 10.78
CA ILE A 174 -3.74 2.88 10.11
C ILE A 174 -3.27 2.97 8.65
N GLY A 175 -1.96 2.85 8.39
CA GLY A 175 -1.42 2.86 7.03
C GLY A 175 -2.03 1.77 6.16
N LEU A 176 -2.14 0.54 6.66
CA LEU A 176 -2.76 -0.57 5.93
C LEU A 176 -4.27 -0.40 5.76
N LEU A 177 -4.94 0.24 6.70
CA LEU A 177 -6.37 0.56 6.58
C LEU A 177 -6.61 1.58 5.46
N LEU A 178 -5.75 2.60 5.36
CA LEU A 178 -5.79 3.56 4.25
C LEU A 178 -5.42 2.90 2.91
N CYS A 179 -4.44 1.99 2.88
CA CYS A 179 -4.14 1.17 1.70
C CYS A 179 -5.37 0.35 1.27
N PHE A 180 -6.02 -0.36 2.21
CA PHE A 180 -7.22 -1.14 1.91
C PHE A 180 -8.35 -0.26 1.36
N GLY A 181 -8.60 0.89 1.98
CA GLY A 181 -9.58 1.86 1.49
C GLY A 181 -9.25 2.38 0.10
N CYS A 182 -7.99 2.75 -0.14
CA CYS A 182 -7.52 3.22 -1.44
C CYS A 182 -7.68 2.15 -2.53
N SER A 183 -7.21 0.92 -2.29
CA SER A 183 -7.34 -0.18 -3.26
C SER A 183 -8.79 -0.55 -3.52
N SER A 184 -9.65 -0.50 -2.49
CA SER A 184 -11.09 -0.71 -2.63
C SER A 184 -11.74 0.36 -3.52
N LEU A 185 -11.42 1.64 -3.30
CA LEU A 185 -11.91 2.75 -4.12
C LEU A 185 -11.45 2.64 -5.58
N VAL A 186 -10.19 2.23 -5.81
CA VAL A 186 -9.68 2.00 -7.16
C VAL A 186 -10.45 0.89 -7.87
N ILE A 187 -10.75 -0.21 -7.19
CA ILE A 187 -11.54 -1.32 -7.76
C ILE A 187 -12.98 -0.86 -8.04
N ILE A 188 -13.63 -0.19 -7.09
CA ILE A 188 -15.00 0.32 -7.26
C ILE A 188 -15.08 1.29 -8.43
N SER A 189 -14.11 2.21 -8.55
CA SER A 189 -14.06 3.18 -9.65
C SER A 189 -13.85 2.52 -11.01
N ARG A 190 -13.13 1.38 -11.06
CA ARG A 190 -12.83 0.64 -12.28
C ARG A 190 -13.94 -0.31 -12.72
N PHE A 191 -14.54 -1.03 -11.78
CA PHE A 191 -15.40 -2.18 -12.05
C PHE A 191 -16.83 -2.04 -11.51
N GLY A 192 -17.05 -1.16 -10.51
CA GLY A 192 -18.37 -0.92 -9.94
C GLY A 192 -19.08 0.25 -10.63
N VAL A 193 -18.77 1.48 -10.20
CA VAL A 193 -19.37 2.71 -10.73
C VAL A 193 -18.26 3.67 -11.12
N ARG A 194 -18.25 4.09 -12.39
CA ARG A 194 -17.25 5.03 -12.90
C ARG A 194 -17.45 6.40 -12.27
N ILE A 195 -16.65 6.69 -11.26
CA ILE A 195 -16.66 7.97 -10.54
C ILE A 195 -15.32 8.64 -10.81
N ASP A 196 -15.31 9.57 -11.77
CA ASP A 196 -14.09 10.26 -12.24
C ASP A 196 -13.42 11.12 -11.16
N LYS A 197 -14.13 11.45 -10.06
CA LYS A 197 -13.63 12.30 -8.98
C LYS A 197 -12.74 11.59 -7.94
N PHE A 198 -12.59 10.27 -7.99
CA PHE A 198 -11.78 9.56 -6.97
C PHE A 198 -10.27 9.58 -7.21
N SER A 199 -9.78 10.11 -8.34
CA SER A 199 -8.34 10.18 -8.65
C SER A 199 -7.56 10.95 -7.57
N PHE A 200 -8.04 12.13 -7.17
CA PHE A 200 -7.41 12.93 -6.11
C PHE A 200 -7.40 12.19 -4.76
N THR A 201 -8.55 11.65 -4.34
CA THR A 201 -8.71 10.97 -3.05
C THR A 201 -7.84 9.72 -2.97
N THR A 202 -7.84 8.89 -4.02
CA THR A 202 -7.03 7.65 -4.05
C THR A 202 -5.54 7.94 -4.02
N LYS A 203 -5.05 8.89 -4.83
CA LYS A 203 -3.61 9.24 -4.85
C LYS A 203 -3.16 9.85 -3.51
N THR A 204 -3.96 10.73 -2.92
CA THR A 204 -3.66 11.33 -1.62
C THR A 204 -3.63 10.27 -0.51
N LEU A 205 -4.64 9.39 -0.45
CA LEU A 205 -4.68 8.29 0.51
C LEU A 205 -3.50 7.33 0.33
N SER A 206 -3.13 7.02 -0.92
CA SER A 206 -1.98 6.19 -1.24
C SER A 206 -0.68 6.79 -0.70
N TYR A 207 -0.45 8.09 -0.93
CA TYR A 207 0.77 8.73 -0.43
C TYR A 207 0.81 8.80 1.11
N ILE A 208 -0.32 9.11 1.76
CA ILE A 208 -0.39 9.09 3.22
C ILE A 208 -0.09 7.69 3.74
N ALA A 209 -0.72 6.67 3.15
CA ALA A 209 -0.53 5.28 3.56
C ALA A 209 0.94 4.86 3.46
N GLN A 210 1.60 5.08 2.32
CA GLN A 210 3.01 4.74 2.12
C GLN A 210 3.93 5.43 3.13
N GLY A 211 3.70 6.71 3.44
CA GLY A 211 4.45 7.45 4.45
C GLY A 211 4.28 6.85 5.86
N LEU A 212 3.05 6.46 6.22
CA LEU A 212 2.78 5.78 7.50
C LEU A 212 3.44 4.40 7.56
N LEU A 213 3.38 3.62 6.47
CA LEU A 213 3.97 2.29 6.39
C LEU A 213 5.51 2.33 6.52
N PHE A 214 6.14 3.35 5.95
CA PHE A 214 7.57 3.61 6.13
C PHE A 214 7.88 3.93 7.59
N LEU A 215 7.18 4.90 8.18
CA LEU A 215 7.39 5.33 9.56
C LEU A 215 7.15 4.19 10.56
N ALA A 216 6.16 3.35 10.31
CA ALA A 216 5.85 2.19 11.14
C ALA A 216 7.01 1.19 11.19
N ASN A 217 7.66 0.92 10.07
CA ASN A 217 8.75 -0.04 10.04
C ASN A 217 10.05 0.57 10.59
N GLU A 218 10.33 1.84 10.29
CA GLU A 218 11.48 2.54 10.85
C GLU A 218 11.42 2.63 12.38
N ARG A 219 10.24 2.87 12.96
CA ARG A 219 10.08 2.96 14.43
C ARG A 219 10.01 1.60 15.13
N ALA A 220 9.75 0.52 14.40
CA ALA A 220 9.54 -0.79 15.00
C ALA A 220 10.79 -1.68 15.01
N PHE A 221 11.74 -1.45 14.09
CA PHE A 221 12.89 -2.33 13.80
C PHE A 221 14.16 -1.54 13.48
#